data_AF-A0A943FH10-F1
#
_entry.id   AF-A0A943FH10-F1
#
_cell.length_a   1.000
_cell.length_b   1.000
_cell.length_c   1.000
_cell.angle_alpha   90.00
_cell.angle_beta   90.00
_cell.angle_gamma   90.00
#
_symmetry.space_group_name_H-M   'P 1'
#
loop_
_entity.id
_entity.type
_entity.pdbx_description
1 polymer ?
#
loop_
_entity_poly.entity_id
_entity_poly.type
_entity_poly.pdbx_seq_one_letter_code
_entity_poly.pdbx_strand_id
1 'polypeptide(L)'
;MEEKNKEFTLAQEHAAPPPECAALPPEVLPPDTVLPGEASAAESAAALKKKTAKWKKIAIMLVGLSAMTAVAVTGGGTAEDPVPATPDTPPVQQEPYVPPEPEPEPLTGVLHYTIYNDTFDDSGVPLILAEGTVDMAALSDTPLALPQPETPSDGSYAFLGWAGRYDTAGGKVWTTVPDPLTADFAASIRPGDTGERSIVLRAAWRLTEQSRYPWSLTLDDGVTAVTYEAAVPMASGGNVYLCAYPQPTRDGYRFAGWLNAAGERVDLLPASAFFAKTADGETDWRTTVSVTLTADWEKA
;
A
#
# COMPACT_ATOMS: atom_id res chain seq x y z
N MET A 1 42.40 -80.33 -2.77
CA MET A 1 43.62 -79.58 -3.12
C MET A 1 43.21 -78.49 -4.08
N GLU A 2 43.46 -77.26 -3.62
CA GLU A 2 43.47 -75.94 -4.27
C GLU A 2 43.57 -75.85 -5.81
N GLU A 3 42.75 -75.00 -6.43
CA GLU A 3 43.06 -73.67 -7.05
C GLU A 3 43.50 -73.78 -8.54
N LYS A 4 43.24 -72.87 -9.50
CA LYS A 4 42.96 -71.43 -9.47
C LYS A 4 42.43 -70.97 -10.86
N ASN A 5 41.56 -69.94 -10.85
CA ASN A 5 41.31 -68.87 -11.84
C ASN A 5 41.26 -69.13 -13.37
N LYS A 6 40.14 -68.73 -14.00
CA LYS A 6 40.09 -67.58 -14.94
C LYS A 6 38.66 -67.18 -15.36
N GLU A 7 38.32 -65.94 -15.00
CA GLU A 7 37.58 -64.90 -15.74
C GLU A 7 36.19 -65.21 -16.33
N PHE A 8 35.17 -64.71 -15.63
CA PHE A 8 33.83 -64.40 -16.17
C PHE A 8 33.84 -62.98 -16.75
N THR A 9 33.60 -62.86 -18.06
CA THR A 9 33.37 -61.57 -18.73
C THR A 9 31.92 -61.14 -18.48
N LEU A 10 31.71 -60.10 -17.67
CA LEU A 10 30.42 -59.44 -17.51
C LEU A 10 30.30 -58.31 -18.54
N ALA A 11 29.17 -58.26 -19.23
CA ALA A 11 28.86 -57.25 -20.23
C ALA A 11 28.90 -55.84 -19.63
N GLN A 12 29.61 -54.95 -20.31
CA GLN A 12 29.77 -53.54 -19.98
C GLN A 12 28.46 -52.79 -20.30
N GLU A 13 27.69 -52.46 -19.27
CA GLU A 13 26.55 -51.55 -19.35
C GLU A 13 27.08 -50.14 -19.66
N HIS A 14 26.69 -49.60 -20.82
CA HIS A 14 26.96 -48.23 -21.23
C HIS A 14 26.17 -47.28 -20.33
N ALA A 15 26.84 -46.65 -19.37
CA ALA A 15 26.29 -45.52 -18.64
C ALA A 15 26.09 -44.33 -19.60
N ALA A 16 24.88 -43.81 -19.66
CA ALA A 16 24.56 -42.56 -20.34
C ALA A 16 25.29 -41.37 -19.69
N PRO A 17 25.73 -40.36 -20.45
CA PRO A 17 26.37 -39.18 -19.90
C PRO A 17 25.38 -38.37 -19.03
N PRO A 18 25.87 -37.70 -17.96
CA PRO A 18 25.02 -36.82 -17.15
C PRO A 18 24.49 -35.67 -18.01
N PRO A 19 23.25 -35.20 -17.78
CA PRO A 19 22.73 -34.02 -18.45
C PRO A 19 23.59 -32.79 -18.10
N GLU A 20 23.96 -32.06 -19.14
CA GLU A 20 24.78 -30.85 -19.08
C GLU A 20 24.18 -29.82 -18.12
N CYS A 21 25.04 -29.23 -17.28
CA CYS A 21 24.70 -28.10 -16.42
C CYS A 21 24.13 -26.97 -17.27
N ALA A 22 22.82 -26.69 -17.12
CA ALA A 22 22.24 -25.44 -17.57
C ALA A 22 22.97 -24.29 -16.85
N ALA A 23 23.57 -23.40 -17.63
CA ALA A 23 24.25 -22.21 -17.13
C ALA A 23 23.27 -21.34 -16.33
N LEU A 24 23.72 -20.89 -15.16
CA LEU A 24 23.00 -19.98 -14.28
C LEU A 24 22.78 -18.61 -14.97
N PRO A 25 21.65 -17.92 -14.76
CA PRO A 25 21.51 -16.53 -15.17
C PRO A 25 22.50 -15.63 -14.41
N PRO A 26 22.92 -14.47 -14.98
CA PRO A 26 23.91 -13.61 -14.33
C PRO A 26 23.40 -13.07 -12.99
N GLU A 27 24.24 -13.24 -11.99
CA GLU A 27 24.16 -12.69 -10.64
C GLU A 27 24.07 -11.15 -10.69
N VAL A 28 22.92 -10.60 -10.33
CA VAL A 28 22.76 -9.14 -10.17
C VAL A 28 23.26 -8.76 -8.77
N LEU A 29 24.13 -7.74 -8.75
CA LEU A 29 24.99 -7.26 -7.66
C LEU A 29 24.27 -6.88 -6.33
N PRO A 30 25.00 -6.84 -5.19
CA PRO A 30 24.49 -6.63 -3.82
C PRO A 30 23.96 -5.21 -3.49
N PRO A 31 23.30 -5.02 -2.33
CA PRO A 31 22.29 -3.99 -2.11
C PRO A 31 22.84 -2.71 -1.49
N ASP A 32 22.93 -1.66 -2.29
CA ASP A 32 22.80 -0.26 -1.85
C ASP A 32 22.19 0.59 -2.98
N THR A 33 21.29 -0.04 -3.75
CA THR A 33 20.55 0.65 -4.80
C THR A 33 19.28 1.22 -4.19
N VAL A 34 19.25 2.55 -4.05
CA VAL A 34 18.03 3.35 -3.89
C VAL A 34 16.94 2.76 -4.78
N LEU A 35 15.76 2.48 -4.19
CA LEU A 35 14.64 1.89 -4.90
C LEU A 35 14.39 2.66 -6.22
N PRO A 36 14.25 1.99 -7.38
CA PRO A 36 13.97 2.66 -8.63
C PRO A 36 12.60 3.36 -8.50
N GLY A 37 12.66 4.69 -8.33
CA GLY A 37 11.51 5.55 -8.02
C GLY A 37 11.91 6.83 -7.28
N GLU A 38 12.87 6.78 -6.35
CA GLU A 38 13.29 7.99 -5.60
C GLU A 38 14.18 8.92 -6.44
N ALA A 39 15.00 8.37 -7.35
CA ALA A 39 15.77 9.17 -8.31
C ALA A 39 14.86 9.83 -9.37
N SER A 40 13.80 9.14 -9.80
CA SER A 40 12.89 9.61 -10.85
C SER A 40 11.96 10.74 -10.35
N ALA A 41 11.49 10.70 -9.11
CA ALA A 41 10.70 11.79 -8.53
C ALA A 41 11.52 13.09 -8.39
N ALA A 42 12.79 12.98 -7.98
CA ALA A 42 13.71 14.11 -7.84
C ALA A 42 14.13 14.69 -9.21
N GLU A 43 14.40 13.84 -10.21
CA GLU A 43 14.71 14.27 -11.58
C GLU A 43 13.49 14.85 -12.31
N SER A 44 12.28 14.32 -12.07
CA SER A 44 11.03 14.84 -12.63
C SER A 44 10.70 16.23 -12.08
N ALA A 45 10.91 16.46 -10.78
CA ALA A 45 10.77 17.77 -10.15
C ALA A 45 11.82 18.79 -10.67
N ALA A 46 13.05 18.34 -10.94
CA ALA A 46 14.11 19.18 -11.51
C ALA A 46 13.88 19.50 -13.01
N ALA A 47 13.34 18.55 -13.78
CA ALA A 47 12.99 18.73 -15.19
C ALA A 47 11.78 19.66 -15.37
N LEU A 48 10.80 19.62 -14.47
CA LEU A 48 9.66 20.56 -14.47
C LEU A 48 10.12 22.01 -14.20
N LYS A 49 11.05 22.21 -13.25
CA LYS A 49 11.64 23.53 -12.94
C LYS A 49 12.49 24.10 -14.09
N LYS A 50 13.18 23.24 -14.87
CA LYS A 50 13.95 23.68 -16.05
C LYS A 50 13.07 24.06 -17.24
N LYS A 51 11.88 23.45 -17.40
CA LYS A 51 10.95 23.79 -18.50
C LYS A 51 10.10 25.04 -18.23
N THR A 52 9.89 25.46 -16.98
CA THR A 52 9.17 26.70 -16.64
C THR A 52 10.03 27.97 -16.74
N ALA A 53 11.36 27.85 -16.87
CA ALA A 53 12.28 28.99 -16.88
C ALA A 53 12.44 29.69 -18.25
N LYS A 54 11.80 29.21 -19.33
CA LYS A 54 12.03 29.74 -20.70
C LYS A 54 10.83 30.37 -21.41
N TRP A 55 9.73 30.66 -20.70
CA TRP A 55 8.62 31.41 -21.28
C TRP A 55 7.97 32.38 -20.27
N LYS A 56 8.69 33.46 -19.93
CA LYS A 56 8.09 34.66 -19.35
C LYS A 56 8.65 35.90 -20.03
N LYS A 57 8.13 36.18 -21.23
CA LYS A 57 8.02 37.53 -21.79
C LYS A 57 6.72 37.58 -22.59
N ILE A 58 5.68 38.13 -21.98
CA ILE A 58 4.72 39.10 -22.51
C ILE A 58 3.77 39.45 -21.34
N ALA A 59 3.64 40.76 -21.12
CA ALA A 59 2.86 41.41 -20.08
C ALA A 59 1.35 41.42 -20.41
N ILE A 60 0.51 41.73 -19.42
CA ILE A 60 -0.43 42.87 -19.45
C ILE A 60 -1.00 43.11 -18.04
N MET A 61 -0.96 44.38 -17.63
CA MET A 61 -1.56 44.94 -16.42
C MET A 61 -3.08 44.81 -16.43
N LEU A 62 -3.69 44.62 -15.25
CA LEU A 62 -5.00 45.20 -14.95
C LEU A 62 -5.10 45.54 -13.46
N VAL A 63 -5.17 46.84 -13.22
CA VAL A 63 -5.49 47.53 -11.97
C VAL A 63 -7.01 47.42 -11.74
N GLY A 64 -7.43 47.17 -10.50
CA GLY A 64 -8.84 47.10 -10.14
C GLY A 64 -9.07 47.12 -8.64
N LEU A 65 -8.87 48.30 -8.05
CA LEU A 65 -9.24 48.71 -6.70
C LEU A 65 -10.74 48.47 -6.45
N SER A 66 -11.15 47.92 -5.30
CA SER A 66 -12.45 48.23 -4.68
C SER A 66 -12.51 47.92 -3.19
N ALA A 67 -13.20 48.82 -2.49
CA ALA A 67 -13.10 49.14 -1.08
C ALA A 67 -14.04 48.32 -0.17
N MET A 68 -13.70 48.34 1.12
CA MET A 68 -14.51 47.84 2.25
C MET A 68 -15.88 48.53 2.33
N THR A 69 -16.89 47.79 2.78
CA THR A 69 -17.99 48.34 3.60
C THR A 69 -18.36 47.34 4.68
N ALA A 70 -18.05 47.68 5.93
CA ALA A 70 -18.58 47.01 7.12
C ALA A 70 -19.88 47.70 7.52
N VAL A 71 -20.99 46.96 7.63
CA VAL A 71 -22.24 47.45 8.22
C VAL A 71 -22.36 46.88 9.62
N ALA A 72 -22.23 47.76 10.62
CA ALA A 72 -22.61 47.47 11.99
C ALA A 72 -24.13 47.62 12.13
N VAL A 73 -24.83 46.56 12.53
CA VAL A 73 -26.23 46.64 12.98
C VAL A 73 -26.23 46.67 14.51
N THR A 74 -26.48 47.85 15.05
CA THR A 74 -26.88 48.05 16.44
C THR A 74 -28.40 48.03 16.50
N GLY A 75 -29.00 46.93 16.96
CA GLY A 75 -30.43 46.84 17.25
C GLY A 75 -30.69 46.98 18.74
N GLY A 76 -31.00 48.21 19.19
CA GLY A 76 -31.65 48.47 20.47
C GLY A 76 -33.12 48.83 20.19
N GLY A 77 -34.05 48.06 20.76
CA GLY A 77 -35.48 48.24 20.55
C GLY A 77 -36.24 47.97 21.85
N THR A 78 -36.87 49.02 22.33
CA THR A 78 -37.55 49.24 23.61
C THR A 78 -38.74 48.32 23.85
N ALA A 79 -38.99 48.05 25.13
CA ALA A 79 -40.14 47.33 25.68
C ALA A 79 -41.48 48.02 25.38
N GLU A 80 -42.50 47.21 25.04
CA GLU A 80 -43.91 47.56 25.13
C GLU A 80 -44.62 46.54 26.06
N ASP A 81 -45.40 47.08 26.99
CA ASP A 81 -46.20 46.36 28.00
C ASP A 81 -47.38 45.60 27.36
N PRO A 82 -47.90 44.52 27.98
CA PRO A 82 -48.77 43.55 27.32
C PRO A 82 -50.27 43.92 27.41
N VAL A 83 -51.00 43.60 26.34
CA VAL A 83 -52.47 43.54 26.31
C VAL A 83 -52.91 42.17 26.87
N PRO A 84 -53.92 42.08 27.77
CA PRO A 84 -54.33 40.80 28.33
C PRO A 84 -55.19 40.04 27.31
N ALA A 85 -54.66 38.95 26.77
CA ALA A 85 -55.42 37.97 25.98
C ALA A 85 -55.63 36.69 26.78
N THR A 86 -56.88 36.25 26.76
CA THR A 86 -57.50 35.06 27.34
C THR A 86 -56.65 33.77 27.20
N PRO A 87 -56.60 32.89 28.22
CA PRO A 87 -55.73 31.71 28.19
C PRO A 87 -56.43 30.53 27.51
N ASP A 88 -56.11 30.22 26.25
CA ASP A 88 -56.51 28.94 25.63
C ASP A 88 -55.58 28.54 24.47
N THR A 89 -54.26 28.54 24.70
CA THR A 89 -53.30 27.87 23.80
C THR A 89 -52.32 27.03 24.63
N PRO A 90 -52.29 25.69 24.50
CA PRO A 90 -51.24 24.89 25.13
C PRO A 90 -49.87 25.31 24.58
N PRO A 91 -48.81 25.33 25.40
CA PRO A 91 -47.50 25.80 24.98
C PRO A 91 -46.97 24.89 23.87
N VAL A 92 -46.72 25.46 22.69
CA VAL A 92 -45.93 24.82 21.64
C VAL A 92 -44.54 24.63 22.22
N GLN A 93 -44.16 23.38 22.50
CA GLN A 93 -42.77 23.05 22.80
C GLN A 93 -41.97 23.37 21.54
N GLN A 94 -41.21 24.47 21.56
CA GLN A 94 -40.20 24.73 20.54
C GLN A 94 -39.11 23.69 20.74
N GLU A 95 -38.89 22.82 19.75
CA GLU A 95 -37.69 21.99 19.70
C GLU A 95 -36.47 22.91 19.79
N PRO A 96 -35.45 22.57 20.61
CA PRO A 96 -34.22 23.35 20.68
C PRO A 96 -33.64 23.53 19.27
N TYR A 97 -33.42 24.77 18.85
CA TYR A 97 -32.70 25.05 17.62
C TYR A 97 -31.32 24.42 17.69
N VAL A 98 -31.11 23.33 16.94
CA VAL A 98 -29.81 22.73 16.70
C VAL A 98 -29.21 23.49 15.52
N PRO A 99 -28.10 24.25 15.69
CA PRO A 99 -27.41 24.85 14.57
C PRO A 99 -27.03 23.76 13.57
N PRO A 100 -27.20 23.98 12.25
CA PRO A 100 -26.77 23.02 11.25
C PRO A 100 -25.28 22.72 11.45
N GLU A 101 -24.93 21.45 11.40
CA GLU A 101 -23.53 21.01 11.44
C GLU A 101 -22.79 21.71 10.30
N PRO A 102 -21.63 22.36 10.56
CA PRO A 102 -20.89 23.03 9.52
C PRO A 102 -20.52 22.01 8.43
N GLU A 103 -20.79 22.35 7.17
CA GLU A 103 -20.41 21.48 6.06
C GLU A 103 -18.90 21.23 6.10
N PRO A 104 -18.46 19.97 5.90
CA PRO A 104 -17.03 19.65 5.90
C PRO A 104 -16.35 20.47 4.79
N GLU A 105 -15.20 21.07 5.12
CA GLU A 105 -14.44 21.82 4.12
C GLU A 105 -14.14 20.94 2.90
N PRO A 106 -14.30 21.47 1.67
CA PRO A 106 -14.12 20.69 0.48
C PRO A 106 -12.69 20.15 0.42
N LEU A 107 -12.56 18.87 0.06
CA LEU A 107 -11.27 18.23 -0.11
C LEU A 107 -10.55 18.87 -1.30
N THR A 108 -9.48 19.63 -1.03
CA THR A 108 -8.73 20.35 -2.06
C THR A 108 -7.36 19.71 -2.32
N GLY A 109 -6.85 19.96 -3.52
CA GLY A 109 -5.51 19.53 -3.95
C GLY A 109 -5.54 18.43 -4.99
N VAL A 110 -4.38 17.83 -5.23
CA VAL A 110 -4.18 16.77 -6.22
C VAL A 110 -3.62 15.53 -5.53
N LEU A 111 -4.15 14.36 -5.88
CA LEU A 111 -3.56 13.07 -5.56
C LEU A 111 -2.76 12.56 -6.75
N HIS A 112 -1.46 12.34 -6.53
CA HIS A 112 -0.60 11.59 -7.43
C HIS A 112 -0.65 10.11 -7.07
N TYR A 113 -0.80 9.25 -8.06
CA TYR A 113 -0.83 7.81 -7.85
C TYR A 113 0.04 7.06 -8.87
N THR A 114 0.65 5.99 -8.41
CA THR A 114 1.32 4.99 -9.27
C THR A 114 0.87 3.60 -8.81
N ILE A 115 0.42 2.76 -9.75
CA ILE A 115 -0.14 1.43 -9.48
C ILE A 115 0.72 0.37 -10.14
N TYR A 116 1.36 -0.45 -9.31
CA TYR A 116 2.22 -1.54 -9.74
C TYR A 116 1.48 -2.87 -9.66
N ASN A 117 1.65 -3.70 -10.67
CA ASN A 117 1.12 -5.06 -10.67
C ASN A 117 1.92 -6.02 -9.78
N ASP A 118 3.07 -5.59 -9.25
CA ASP A 118 4.01 -6.44 -8.50
C ASP A 118 4.37 -7.73 -9.22
N THR A 119 4.59 -7.56 -10.51
CA THR A 119 5.21 -8.49 -11.45
C THR A 119 6.26 -7.73 -12.25
N PHE A 120 7.02 -8.46 -13.05
CA PHE A 120 7.84 -7.84 -14.09
C PHE A 120 7.07 -7.85 -15.42
N ASP A 121 7.34 -6.86 -16.26
CA ASP A 121 6.99 -6.90 -17.68
C ASP A 121 7.97 -7.80 -18.47
N ASP A 122 7.74 -7.95 -19.76
CA ASP A 122 8.58 -8.76 -20.67
C ASP A 122 10.05 -8.28 -20.72
N SER A 123 10.33 -7.06 -20.27
CA SER A 123 11.69 -6.50 -20.22
C SER A 123 12.39 -6.70 -18.86
N GLY A 124 11.69 -7.29 -17.88
CA GLY A 124 12.20 -7.48 -16.53
C GLY A 124 12.09 -6.25 -15.63
N VAL A 125 11.29 -5.25 -16.02
CA VAL A 125 11.05 -4.02 -15.24
C VAL A 125 9.73 -4.16 -14.46
N PRO A 126 9.60 -3.61 -13.24
CA PRO A 126 8.33 -3.67 -12.51
C PRO A 126 7.16 -3.12 -13.35
N LEU A 127 6.12 -3.93 -13.54
CA LEU A 127 4.97 -3.59 -14.37
C LEU A 127 4.11 -2.52 -13.68
N ILE A 128 3.96 -1.36 -14.32
CA ILE A 128 3.05 -0.28 -13.91
C ILE A 128 1.77 -0.41 -14.74
N LEU A 129 0.62 -0.56 -14.07
CA LEU A 129 -0.69 -0.65 -14.71
C LEU A 129 -1.29 0.73 -14.98
N ALA A 130 -1.05 1.67 -14.06
CA ALA A 130 -1.53 3.04 -14.19
C ALA A 130 -0.66 3.99 -13.38
N GLU A 131 -0.51 5.21 -13.89
CA GLU A 131 0.12 6.32 -13.20
C GLU A 131 -0.58 7.60 -13.62
N GLY A 132 -0.79 8.52 -12.67
CA GLY A 132 -1.45 9.76 -13.00
C GLY A 132 -1.77 10.63 -11.80
N THR A 133 -2.65 11.59 -12.05
CA THR A 133 -3.13 12.53 -11.06
C THR A 133 -4.65 12.61 -11.11
N VAL A 134 -5.26 12.83 -9.95
CA VAL A 134 -6.69 13.09 -9.82
C VAL A 134 -6.93 14.28 -8.90
N ASP A 135 -7.89 15.13 -9.26
CA ASP A 135 -8.36 16.21 -8.40
C ASP A 135 -9.07 15.60 -7.19
N MET A 136 -8.67 16.00 -5.99
CA MET A 136 -9.25 15.49 -4.75
C MET A 136 -10.76 15.79 -4.64
N ALA A 137 -11.21 16.93 -5.17
CA ALA A 137 -12.61 17.32 -5.14
C ALA A 137 -13.47 16.41 -6.05
N ALA A 138 -12.89 15.91 -7.15
CA ALA A 138 -13.58 15.01 -8.07
C ALA A 138 -13.82 13.62 -7.47
N LEU A 139 -13.03 13.18 -6.47
CA LEU A 139 -13.18 11.87 -5.84
C LEU A 139 -14.46 11.71 -5.02
N SER A 140 -15.08 12.81 -4.59
CA SER A 140 -16.35 12.78 -3.85
C SER A 140 -17.52 12.39 -4.77
N ASP A 141 -17.47 12.84 -6.03
CA ASP A 141 -18.50 12.56 -7.03
C ASP A 141 -18.18 11.31 -7.85
N THR A 142 -16.90 11.10 -8.16
CA THR A 142 -16.40 10.00 -8.99
C THR A 142 -15.17 9.38 -8.34
N PRO A 143 -15.36 8.37 -7.47
CA PRO A 143 -14.26 7.58 -6.92
C PRO A 143 -13.37 6.99 -8.03
N LEU A 144 -12.07 6.89 -7.77
CA LEU A 144 -11.11 6.37 -8.73
C LEU A 144 -11.17 4.84 -8.75
N ALA A 145 -11.70 4.26 -9.83
CA ALA A 145 -11.66 2.82 -10.06
C ALA A 145 -10.21 2.36 -10.23
N LEU A 146 -9.83 1.28 -9.52
CA LEU A 146 -8.50 0.71 -9.65
C LEU A 146 -8.45 -0.24 -10.86
N PRO A 147 -7.30 -0.34 -11.57
CA PRO A 147 -7.18 -1.22 -12.71
C PRO A 147 -7.39 -2.68 -12.28
N GLN A 148 -7.83 -3.53 -13.20
CA GLN A 148 -7.80 -4.97 -12.98
C GLN A 148 -6.33 -5.43 -12.96
N PRO A 149 -5.90 -6.22 -11.97
CA PRO A 149 -4.53 -6.71 -11.90
C PRO A 149 -4.26 -7.72 -13.03
N GLU A 150 -3.06 -7.67 -13.60
CA GLU A 150 -2.63 -8.63 -14.62
C GLU A 150 -2.13 -9.90 -13.92
N THR A 151 -2.82 -11.02 -14.17
CA THR A 151 -2.46 -12.28 -13.50
C THR A 151 -1.06 -12.73 -13.96
N PRO A 152 -0.13 -13.03 -13.03
CA PRO A 152 1.19 -13.54 -13.39
C PRO A 152 1.07 -14.82 -14.23
N SER A 153 1.86 -14.94 -15.31
CA SER A 153 1.85 -16.13 -16.17
C SER A 153 2.42 -17.38 -15.48
N ASP A 154 3.33 -17.16 -14.52
CA ASP A 154 4.21 -18.19 -13.98
C ASP A 154 3.76 -18.65 -12.59
N GLY A 155 2.68 -19.42 -12.54
CA GLY A 155 2.17 -20.06 -11.33
C GLY A 155 0.78 -19.61 -10.92
N SER A 156 0.17 -20.36 -10.01
CA SER A 156 -1.20 -20.13 -9.56
C SER A 156 -1.22 -19.12 -8.40
N TYR A 157 -1.33 -17.83 -8.70
CA TYR A 157 -1.42 -16.76 -7.69
C TYR A 157 -2.86 -16.28 -7.47
N ALA A 158 -3.20 -15.97 -6.22
CA ALA A 158 -4.40 -15.25 -5.84
C ALA A 158 -4.07 -13.77 -5.62
N PHE A 159 -4.86 -12.90 -6.23
CA PHE A 159 -4.88 -11.49 -5.90
C PHE A 159 -5.60 -11.29 -4.56
N LEU A 160 -4.94 -10.61 -3.62
CA LEU A 160 -5.46 -10.33 -2.28
C LEU A 160 -6.04 -8.92 -2.14
N GLY A 161 -5.75 -8.03 -3.09
CA GLY A 161 -6.18 -6.63 -3.06
C GLY A 161 -5.04 -5.65 -3.32
N TRP A 162 -5.35 -4.36 -3.23
CA TRP A 162 -4.39 -3.28 -3.43
C TRP A 162 -3.79 -2.83 -2.09
N ALA A 163 -2.49 -3.00 -1.92
CA ALA A 163 -1.74 -2.45 -0.79
C ALA A 163 -1.24 -1.04 -1.15
N GLY A 164 -1.64 -0.04 -0.39
CA GLY A 164 -1.27 1.35 -0.57
C GLY A 164 -0.21 1.80 0.42
N ARG A 165 0.86 2.40 -0.10
CA ARG A 165 1.87 3.10 0.69
C ARG A 165 1.72 4.60 0.56
N TYR A 166 1.58 5.28 1.68
CA TYR A 166 1.47 6.73 1.73
C TYR A 166 1.90 7.28 3.10
N ASP A 167 2.09 8.59 3.18
CA ASP A 167 2.44 9.29 4.41
C ASP A 167 1.20 9.60 5.24
N THR A 168 1.31 9.40 6.55
CA THR A 168 0.35 9.87 7.57
C THR A 168 1.02 10.86 8.51
N ALA A 169 0.27 11.42 9.46
CA ALA A 169 0.87 12.20 10.55
C ALA A 169 1.89 11.38 11.37
N GLY A 170 1.67 10.06 11.49
CA GLY A 170 2.53 9.12 12.23
C GLY A 170 3.68 8.50 11.42
N GLY A 171 3.82 8.87 10.14
CA GLY A 171 4.84 8.31 9.24
C GLY A 171 4.24 7.51 8.08
N LYS A 172 5.10 6.81 7.34
CA LYS A 172 4.69 5.97 6.19
C LYS A 172 4.02 4.70 6.67
N VAL A 173 2.89 4.35 6.05
CA VAL A 173 2.13 3.13 6.39
C VAL A 173 1.86 2.30 5.14
N TRP A 174 1.55 1.02 5.35
CA TRP A 174 0.88 0.17 4.37
C TRP A 174 -0.53 -0.16 4.85
N THR A 175 -1.53 0.03 3.99
CA THR A 175 -2.90 -0.39 4.27
C THR A 175 -3.57 -0.92 3.00
N THR A 176 -4.63 -1.69 3.15
CA THR A 176 -5.49 -2.04 2.03
C THR A 176 -6.22 -0.79 1.55
N VAL A 177 -6.20 -0.57 0.23
CA VAL A 177 -6.90 0.52 -0.45
C VAL A 177 -8.25 -0.01 -0.92
N PRO A 178 -9.37 0.70 -0.67
CA PRO A 178 -10.65 0.32 -1.21
C PRO A 178 -10.64 0.45 -2.74
N ASP A 179 -11.42 -0.41 -3.40
CA ASP A 179 -11.74 -0.29 -4.82
C ASP A 179 -13.25 -0.05 -4.96
N PRO A 180 -13.69 1.14 -5.43
CA PRO A 180 -12.86 2.26 -5.89
C PRO A 180 -12.20 3.06 -4.74
N LEU A 181 -11.11 3.77 -5.05
CA LEU A 181 -10.45 4.69 -4.12
C LEU A 181 -11.32 5.94 -3.92
N THR A 182 -11.69 6.19 -2.66
CA THR A 182 -12.64 7.24 -2.28
C THR A 182 -11.98 8.54 -1.82
N ALA A 183 -12.75 9.62 -1.79
CA ALA A 183 -12.34 10.89 -1.20
C ALA A 183 -11.90 10.74 0.27
N ASP A 184 -12.65 9.99 1.08
CA ASP A 184 -12.32 9.76 2.49
C ASP A 184 -10.96 9.08 2.68
N PHE A 185 -10.67 8.08 1.85
CA PHE A 185 -9.37 7.42 1.87
C PHE A 185 -8.25 8.37 1.41
N ALA A 186 -8.50 9.14 0.34
CA ALA A 186 -7.53 10.13 -0.11
C ALA A 186 -7.29 11.22 0.94
N ALA A 187 -8.31 11.59 1.71
CA ALA A 187 -8.22 12.56 2.79
C ALA A 187 -7.34 12.09 3.96
N SER A 188 -7.28 10.78 4.22
CA SER A 188 -6.40 10.22 5.26
C SER A 188 -4.91 10.28 4.89
N ILE A 189 -4.58 10.52 3.61
CA ILE A 189 -3.21 10.71 3.17
C ILE A 189 -2.76 12.12 3.57
N ARG A 190 -1.61 12.18 4.25
CA ARG A 190 -1.00 13.45 4.67
C ARG A 190 -0.65 14.29 3.44
N PRO A 191 -1.12 15.55 3.36
CA PRO A 191 -0.66 16.47 2.33
C PRO A 191 0.80 16.86 2.56
N GLY A 192 1.53 17.04 1.46
CA GLY A 192 2.83 17.71 1.45
C GLY A 192 2.68 19.23 1.61
N ASP A 193 3.79 19.94 1.59
CA ASP A 193 3.85 21.39 1.86
C ASP A 193 3.00 22.25 0.90
N THR A 194 2.73 21.74 -0.30
CA THR A 194 1.93 22.41 -1.34
C THR A 194 0.46 21.95 -1.36
N GLY A 195 0.05 21.07 -0.43
CA GLY A 195 -1.29 20.48 -0.39
C GLY A 195 -1.48 19.24 -1.27
N GLU A 196 -0.47 18.88 -2.06
CA GLU A 196 -0.47 17.66 -2.89
C GLU A 196 -0.29 16.40 -2.04
N ARG A 197 -0.88 15.30 -2.49
CA ARG A 197 -0.79 13.98 -1.84
C ARG A 197 -0.21 12.96 -2.81
N SER A 198 0.43 11.94 -2.28
CA SER A 198 0.99 10.85 -3.09
C SER A 198 0.69 9.50 -2.48
N ILE A 199 0.32 8.55 -3.33
CA ILE A 199 0.13 7.14 -2.97
C ILE A 199 0.80 6.23 -3.99
N VAL A 200 1.40 5.16 -3.51
CA VAL A 200 1.87 4.06 -4.35
C VAL A 200 1.03 2.83 -4.02
N LEU A 201 0.34 2.30 -5.03
CA LEU A 201 -0.43 1.07 -4.91
C LEU A 201 0.38 -0.10 -5.48
N ARG A 202 0.30 -1.23 -4.79
CA ARG A 202 0.97 -2.48 -5.11
C ARG A 202 -0.06 -3.60 -5.11
N ALA A 203 -0.10 -4.41 -6.15
CA ALA A 203 -0.96 -5.59 -6.16
C ALA A 203 -0.43 -6.62 -5.15
N ALA A 204 -1.20 -6.93 -4.12
CA ALA A 204 -0.83 -7.97 -3.18
C ALA A 204 -1.17 -9.34 -3.76
N TRP A 205 -0.15 -10.15 -4.02
CA TRP A 205 -0.29 -11.51 -4.52
C TRP A 205 0.09 -12.55 -3.47
N ARG A 206 -0.44 -13.75 -3.64
CA ARG A 206 -0.04 -14.92 -2.87
C ARG A 206 -0.17 -16.18 -3.71
N LEU A 207 0.87 -17.02 -3.73
CA LEU A 207 0.81 -18.31 -4.38
C LEU A 207 -0.23 -19.22 -3.68
N THR A 208 -0.99 -19.97 -4.47
CA THR A 208 -2.09 -20.83 -3.99
C THR A 208 -1.75 -22.31 -3.98
N GLU A 209 -0.63 -22.66 -4.62
CA GLU A 209 -0.10 -24.01 -4.67
C GLU A 209 1.21 -24.09 -3.90
N GLN A 210 1.51 -25.27 -3.38
CA GLN A 210 2.75 -25.48 -2.66
C GLN A 210 3.95 -25.38 -3.60
N SER A 211 4.90 -24.51 -3.28
CA SER A 211 6.13 -24.37 -4.05
C SER A 211 7.25 -25.28 -3.55
N ARG A 212 8.30 -25.46 -4.37
CA ARG A 212 9.52 -26.15 -3.97
C ARG A 212 10.28 -25.42 -2.86
N TYR A 213 10.18 -24.09 -2.82
CA TYR A 213 10.85 -23.22 -1.87
C TYR A 213 9.80 -22.39 -1.12
N PRO A 214 9.05 -23.02 -0.20
CA PRO A 214 7.88 -22.40 0.38
C PRO A 214 8.23 -21.21 1.26
N TRP A 215 7.49 -20.12 1.07
CA TRP A 215 7.50 -18.97 1.96
C TRP A 215 6.42 -19.20 3.00
N SER A 216 6.73 -20.04 3.99
CA SER A 216 5.77 -20.39 5.04
C SER A 216 5.55 -19.21 5.98
N LEU A 217 4.41 -18.53 5.85
CA LEU A 217 3.97 -17.44 6.74
C LEU A 217 2.85 -17.94 7.65
N THR A 218 3.10 -18.00 8.95
CA THR A 218 2.07 -18.27 9.97
C THR A 218 1.63 -16.97 10.61
N LEU A 219 0.32 -16.71 10.56
CA LEU A 219 -0.34 -15.61 11.26
C LEU A 219 -1.12 -16.20 12.44
N ASP A 220 -0.70 -15.87 13.66
CA ASP A 220 -1.24 -16.39 14.91
C ASP A 220 -1.96 -15.28 15.69
N ASP A 221 -3.27 -15.39 15.87
CA ASP A 221 -4.06 -14.39 16.59
C ASP A 221 -4.15 -14.62 18.11
N GLY A 222 -3.48 -15.68 18.60
CA GLY A 222 -3.50 -16.17 19.99
C GLY A 222 -4.59 -17.19 20.27
N VAL A 223 -5.50 -17.44 19.33
CA VAL A 223 -6.56 -18.46 19.38
C VAL A 223 -6.40 -19.45 18.22
N THR A 224 -6.17 -18.91 17.03
CA THR A 224 -5.97 -19.64 15.77
C THR A 224 -4.66 -19.20 15.12
N ALA A 225 -3.96 -20.17 14.55
CA ALA A 225 -2.78 -19.95 13.73
C ALA A 225 -3.04 -20.50 12.33
N VAL A 226 -2.90 -19.65 11.32
CA VAL A 226 -3.09 -20.01 9.91
C VAL A 226 -1.79 -19.85 9.17
N THR A 227 -1.36 -20.90 8.48
CA THR A 227 -0.16 -20.90 7.64
C THR A 227 -0.52 -20.74 6.18
N TYR A 228 0.17 -19.82 5.51
CA TYR A 228 0.04 -19.51 4.09
C TYR A 228 1.35 -19.83 3.36
N GLU A 229 1.23 -20.28 2.12
CA GLU A 229 2.31 -20.16 1.13
C GLU A 229 2.32 -18.70 0.65
N ALA A 230 3.27 -17.92 1.12
CA ALA A 230 3.32 -16.47 0.93
C ALA A 230 4.18 -16.04 -0.27
N ALA A 231 4.67 -16.98 -1.09
CA ALA A 231 5.48 -16.67 -2.25
C ALA A 231 4.75 -15.73 -3.21
N VAL A 232 5.50 -14.80 -3.81
CA VAL A 232 4.98 -13.74 -4.69
C VAL A 232 5.69 -13.76 -6.05
N PRO A 233 5.08 -13.18 -7.11
CA PRO A 233 5.56 -13.30 -8.49
C PRO A 233 6.97 -12.76 -8.74
N MET A 234 7.39 -11.71 -8.04
CA MET A 234 8.70 -11.08 -8.22
C MET A 234 9.87 -11.83 -7.55
N ALA A 235 9.63 -13.04 -7.02
CA ALA A 235 10.63 -13.87 -6.35
C ALA A 235 11.46 -13.05 -5.34
N SER A 236 12.79 -13.01 -5.46
CA SER A 236 13.69 -12.29 -4.54
C SER A 236 13.45 -10.78 -4.48
N GLY A 237 12.85 -10.17 -5.51
CA GLY A 237 12.48 -8.75 -5.54
C GLY A 237 11.10 -8.45 -4.95
N GLY A 238 10.35 -9.49 -4.56
CA GLY A 238 8.98 -9.37 -4.10
C GLY A 238 8.83 -9.04 -2.62
N ASN A 239 7.62 -8.58 -2.27
CA ASN A 239 7.24 -8.31 -0.88
C ASN A 239 5.87 -8.90 -0.57
N VAL A 240 5.68 -9.32 0.68
CA VAL A 240 4.40 -9.75 1.24
C VAL A 240 3.80 -8.59 2.02
N TYR A 241 2.63 -8.13 1.59
CA TYR A 241 1.88 -7.03 2.20
C TYR A 241 0.90 -7.56 3.25
N LEU A 242 1.21 -7.39 4.54
CA LEU A 242 0.42 -8.01 5.60
C LEU A 242 -0.98 -7.40 5.75
N CYS A 243 -1.18 -6.15 5.34
CA CYS A 243 -2.49 -5.51 5.32
C CYS A 243 -3.50 -6.24 4.41
N ALA A 244 -3.04 -6.92 3.37
CA ALA A 244 -3.87 -7.64 2.41
C ALA A 244 -4.26 -9.06 2.87
N TYR A 245 -3.69 -9.56 3.97
CA TYR A 245 -4.08 -10.85 4.56
C TYR A 245 -5.32 -10.67 5.45
N PRO A 246 -6.10 -11.74 5.68
CA PRO A 246 -7.25 -11.69 6.58
C PRO A 246 -6.87 -11.15 7.96
N GLN A 247 -7.58 -10.12 8.41
CA GLN A 247 -7.38 -9.53 9.74
C GLN A 247 -8.24 -10.28 10.76
N PRO A 248 -7.67 -10.75 11.88
CA PRO A 248 -8.43 -11.43 12.91
C PRO A 248 -9.37 -10.46 13.64
N THR A 249 -10.41 -11.00 14.27
CA THR A 249 -11.34 -10.22 15.10
C THR A 249 -11.38 -10.80 16.50
N ARG A 250 -11.54 -9.93 17.50
CA ARG A 250 -11.59 -10.30 18.91
C ARG A 250 -12.51 -9.36 19.67
N ASP A 251 -13.51 -9.91 20.35
CA ASP A 251 -14.51 -9.12 21.08
C ASP A 251 -13.86 -8.17 22.10
N GLY A 252 -14.22 -6.89 22.02
CA GLY A 252 -13.70 -5.83 22.90
C GLY A 252 -12.26 -5.38 22.60
N TYR A 253 -11.68 -5.85 21.50
CA TYR A 253 -10.35 -5.45 21.03
C TYR A 253 -10.37 -5.06 19.56
N ARG A 254 -9.53 -4.10 19.22
CA ARG A 254 -9.19 -3.73 17.84
C ARG A 254 -7.88 -4.41 17.46
N PHE A 255 -7.87 -5.05 16.29
CA PHE A 255 -6.63 -5.56 15.71
C PHE A 255 -5.69 -4.37 15.46
N ALA A 256 -4.54 -4.40 16.12
CA ALA A 256 -3.57 -3.32 16.07
C ALA A 256 -2.41 -3.64 15.14
N GLY A 257 -2.25 -4.89 14.70
CA GLY A 257 -1.20 -5.30 13.77
C GLY A 257 -0.63 -6.69 13.96
N TRP A 258 0.46 -6.96 13.23
CA TRP A 258 1.27 -8.16 13.39
C TRP A 258 2.61 -7.82 14.04
N LEU A 259 3.06 -8.65 14.97
CA LEU A 259 4.33 -8.56 15.67
C LEU A 259 5.25 -9.73 15.31
N ASN A 260 6.53 -9.46 15.14
CA ASN A 260 7.55 -10.50 15.05
C ASN A 260 7.88 -11.09 16.44
N ALA A 261 8.79 -12.06 16.48
CA ALA A 261 9.22 -12.70 17.74
C ALA A 261 9.91 -11.75 18.74
N ALA A 262 10.42 -10.59 18.28
CA ALA A 262 10.98 -9.55 19.13
C ALA A 262 9.91 -8.56 19.67
N GLY A 263 8.64 -8.74 19.28
CA GLY A 263 7.54 -7.84 19.64
C GLY A 263 7.50 -6.56 18.79
N GLU A 264 8.18 -6.53 17.65
CA GLU A 264 8.20 -5.37 16.76
C GLU A 264 7.10 -5.47 15.70
N ARG A 265 6.47 -4.35 15.39
CA ARG A 265 5.43 -4.24 14.36
C ARG A 265 6.00 -4.56 12.98
N VAL A 266 5.30 -5.42 12.25
CA VAL A 266 5.61 -5.76 10.86
C VAL A 266 4.41 -5.42 9.99
N ASP A 267 4.65 -4.66 8.93
CA ASP A 267 3.63 -4.33 7.91
C ASP A 267 3.96 -4.97 6.55
N LEU A 268 5.24 -5.30 6.34
CA LEU A 268 5.80 -5.78 5.08
C LEU A 268 6.89 -6.81 5.36
N LEU A 269 6.88 -7.94 4.64
CA LEU A 269 7.99 -8.89 4.65
C LEU A 269 8.64 -8.93 3.26
N PRO A 270 9.93 -8.57 3.11
CA PRO A 270 10.64 -8.83 1.87
C PRO A 270 10.84 -10.33 1.68
N ALA A 271 11.06 -10.76 0.44
CA ALA A 271 11.39 -12.15 0.10
C ALA A 271 12.45 -12.76 1.02
N SER A 272 13.50 -11.99 1.33
CA SER A 272 14.63 -12.41 2.16
C SER A 272 14.27 -12.78 3.60
N ALA A 273 13.09 -12.40 4.09
CA ALA A 273 12.61 -12.82 5.42
C ALA A 273 12.29 -14.32 5.50
N PHE A 274 12.04 -14.97 4.36
CA PHE A 274 11.70 -16.39 4.26
C PHE A 274 12.92 -17.27 3.98
N PHE A 275 14.13 -16.72 4.08
CA PHE A 275 15.37 -17.44 3.84
C PHE A 275 16.34 -17.24 5.00
N ALA A 276 17.17 -18.25 5.25
CA ALA A 276 18.21 -18.19 6.26
C ALA A 276 19.24 -17.10 5.92
N LYS A 277 20.03 -16.71 6.92
CA LYS A 277 21.20 -15.85 6.72
C LYS A 277 22.48 -16.70 6.75
N THR A 278 23.43 -16.37 5.89
CA THR A 278 24.79 -16.93 5.95
C THR A 278 25.52 -16.42 7.19
N ALA A 279 26.69 -16.99 7.48
CA ALA A 279 27.53 -16.52 8.59
C ALA A 279 27.95 -15.04 8.43
N ASP A 280 28.02 -14.54 7.19
CA ASP A 280 28.39 -13.16 6.86
C ASP A 280 27.19 -12.20 6.84
N GLY A 281 25.97 -12.70 7.13
CA GLY A 281 24.74 -11.90 7.19
C GLY A 281 23.99 -11.76 5.85
N GLU A 282 24.51 -12.33 4.77
CA GLU A 282 23.85 -12.37 3.47
C GLU A 282 22.65 -13.33 3.47
N THR A 283 21.71 -13.13 2.54
CA THR A 283 20.57 -14.04 2.41
C THR A 283 20.99 -15.34 1.73
N ASP A 284 20.80 -16.48 2.41
CA ASP A 284 20.95 -17.81 1.82
C ASP A 284 19.66 -18.22 1.10
N TRP A 285 19.58 -17.85 -0.17
CA TRP A 285 18.45 -18.16 -1.05
C TRP A 285 18.20 -19.66 -1.30
N ARG A 286 19.03 -20.56 -0.74
CA ARG A 286 18.85 -22.02 -0.87
C ARG A 286 18.11 -22.64 0.31
N THR A 287 18.09 -21.97 1.46
CA THR A 287 17.57 -22.51 2.72
C THR A 287 16.39 -21.67 3.17
N THR A 288 15.17 -22.20 3.03
CA THR A 288 13.96 -21.51 3.48
C THR A 288 13.81 -21.58 5.00
N VAL A 289 13.22 -20.54 5.57
CA VAL A 289 12.79 -20.48 6.97
C VAL A 289 11.32 -20.07 7.04
N SER A 290 10.63 -20.50 8.09
CA SER A 290 9.25 -20.10 8.34
C SER A 290 9.21 -18.79 9.11
N VAL A 291 8.28 -17.91 8.75
CA VAL A 291 7.97 -16.68 9.48
C VAL A 291 6.69 -16.92 10.29
N THR A 292 6.72 -16.60 11.57
CA THR A 292 5.52 -16.59 12.43
C THR A 292 5.34 -15.20 13.01
N LEU A 293 4.16 -14.62 12.83
CA LEU A 293 3.77 -13.34 13.38
C LEU A 293 2.59 -13.52 14.33
N THR A 294 2.56 -12.73 15.39
CA THR A 294 1.49 -12.76 16.40
C THR A 294 0.65 -11.49 16.34
N ALA A 295 -0.66 -11.60 16.53
CA ALA A 295 -1.54 -10.44 16.50
C ALA A 295 -1.30 -9.52 17.71
N ASP A 296 -1.20 -8.23 17.42
CA ASP A 296 -1.27 -7.15 18.40
C ASP A 296 -2.71 -6.68 18.58
N TRP A 297 -3.07 -6.32 19.80
CA TRP A 297 -4.43 -5.99 20.19
C TRP A 297 -4.48 -4.74 21.05
N GLU A 298 -5.30 -3.79 20.66
CA GLU A 298 -5.64 -2.63 21.48
C GLU A 298 -7.05 -2.79 22.05
N LYS A 299 -7.26 -2.38 23.29
CA LYS A 299 -8.61 -2.41 23.90
C LYS A 299 -9.48 -1.34 23.24
N ALA A 300 -10.66 -1.75 22.76
CA ALA A 300 -11.63 -0.87 22.11
C ALA A 300 -12.48 -0.07 23.12
#